data_AF-A0A1Z5SFI9-F1
#
_entry.id   AF-A0A1Z5SFI9-F1
#
_cell.length_a   1.000
_cell.length_b   1.000
_cell.length_c   1.000
_cell.angle_alpha   90.00
_cell.angle_beta   90.00
_cell.angle_gamma   90.00
#
_symmetry.space_group_name_H-M   'P 1'
#
loop_
_entity.id
_entity.type
_entity.pdbx_description
1 polymer ?
#
loop_
_entity_poly.entity_id
_entity_poly.type
_entity_poly.pdbx_seq_one_letter_code
_entity_poly.pdbx_strand_id
1 'polypeptide(L)'
;MKNTIIPALMLYAFSANAQTFNSFDINTSGDSNPDNFVIGNKITFIANNGTNGREPFVTSTTLFYPAMTLDINNAGNCDCSNMIYMNNAVYMKATDNGTTGSELYKIDLSTPGNTTTLLQDINTGALGANITYACVSNGKVFFQAEAPSLLSELWSTDGTNTNNVADLCTPSCSSSPKYMTNFNNKVYFSARYDASSGTELCSSDGSTISLVKDIKAGVQSSSPQNFKALGTSKLFFLVEEGFGLRLAVTDGTNAGTVLLKDINTANANLGGVENLNGWGELNGKVYFRADNGTDGDELWVSDGTDAGTQMVKNINPTGSSNPSDFCEFYGKLYFSADNGTNGRELWVTDGTDAGTTMYKDIHPTGSSNPSLMVQNNNRLYFKAQETDNNYQLFEFQLAPGSTYVKAITPANATKTNPLGNTGQLASSNSNKTIYYSANYNSIGQEVWTMSNPVGVSVTSISLPVSFSLYPNPNKGTFTLQMDNANFTTASLMVYDVVGKLVHQQAITSRTQTIALQQPAGIYMAKLQIGDAVLTRQVVIE
;
A
#
# COMPACT_ATOMS: atom_id res chain seq x y z
N MET A 1 -34.12 22.50 -55.97
CA MET A 1 -34.09 22.92 -54.55
C MET A 1 -35.37 22.45 -53.87
N LYS A 2 -35.25 21.49 -52.94
CA LYS A 2 -35.94 21.43 -51.64
C LYS A 2 -35.85 20.01 -51.06
N ASN A 3 -35.07 19.93 -49.99
CA ASN A 3 -35.13 19.07 -48.82
C ASN A 3 -36.13 17.91 -48.81
N THR A 4 -35.59 16.70 -48.71
CA THR A 4 -36.27 15.55 -48.12
C THR A 4 -35.76 15.39 -46.70
N ILE A 5 -36.64 15.62 -45.71
CA ILE A 5 -36.44 15.33 -44.29
C ILE A 5 -37.14 13.98 -44.02
N ILE A 6 -36.41 13.02 -43.47
CA ILE A 6 -36.92 11.79 -42.82
C ILE A 6 -36.09 11.59 -41.52
N PRO A 7 -36.70 11.12 -40.41
CA PRO A 7 -36.39 11.59 -39.06
C PRO A 7 -35.20 10.91 -38.37
N ALA A 8 -34.72 11.62 -37.35
CA ALA A 8 -33.70 11.19 -36.40
C ALA A 8 -34.01 9.83 -35.77
N LEU A 9 -33.11 8.86 -35.98
CA LEU A 9 -32.92 7.77 -35.03
C LEU A 9 -32.39 8.37 -33.73
N MET A 10 -33.18 8.30 -32.66
CA MET A 10 -32.65 8.30 -31.30
C MET A 10 -31.71 7.10 -31.15
N LEU A 11 -30.41 7.34 -31.22
CA LEU A 11 -29.43 6.42 -30.65
C LEU A 11 -29.23 6.87 -29.19
N TYR A 12 -29.73 6.07 -28.26
CA TYR A 12 -29.34 6.19 -26.86
C TYR A 12 -27.83 6.01 -26.77
N ALA A 13 -27.10 7.10 -26.51
CA ALA A 13 -25.70 7.03 -26.15
C ALA A 13 -25.61 6.54 -24.69
N PHE A 14 -25.51 5.22 -24.51
CA PHE A 14 -24.78 4.70 -23.34
C PHE A 14 -23.30 4.85 -23.65
N SER A 15 -22.69 5.99 -23.31
CA SER A 15 -21.22 6.05 -23.28
C SER A 15 -20.77 5.31 -22.02
N ALA A 16 -20.36 4.05 -22.17
CA ALA A 16 -19.57 3.37 -21.17
C ALA A 16 -18.28 4.17 -20.93
N ASN A 17 -17.98 4.47 -19.67
CA ASN A 17 -16.69 4.99 -19.22
C ASN A 17 -15.58 3.98 -19.55
N ALA A 18 -15.06 4.01 -20.77
CA ALA A 18 -14.05 3.04 -21.21
C ALA A 18 -12.71 3.32 -20.52
N GLN A 19 -12.18 2.31 -19.83
CA GLN A 19 -10.81 2.30 -19.32
C GLN A 19 -9.83 2.60 -20.46
N THR A 20 -8.85 3.47 -20.19
CA THR A 20 -7.81 3.80 -21.17
C THR A 20 -6.54 3.04 -20.81
N PHE A 21 -6.05 2.24 -21.75
CA PHE A 21 -4.77 1.54 -21.65
C PHE A 21 -3.78 2.17 -22.61
N ASN A 22 -2.56 2.43 -22.14
CA ASN A 22 -1.46 2.82 -23.01
C ASN A 22 -0.26 1.93 -22.74
N SER A 23 0.45 1.55 -23.80
CA SER A 23 1.72 0.84 -23.74
C SER A 23 2.83 1.74 -24.28
N PHE A 24 4.01 1.65 -23.67
CA PHE A 24 5.18 2.42 -24.06
C PHE A 24 6.32 1.45 -24.30
N ASP A 25 6.59 1.20 -25.58
CA ASP A 25 7.68 0.37 -26.05
C ASP A 25 8.98 1.19 -26.02
N ILE A 26 9.83 0.90 -25.03
CA ILE A 26 11.11 1.62 -24.84
C ILE A 26 12.23 0.95 -25.65
N ASN A 27 12.15 -0.36 -25.88
CA ASN A 27 13.09 -1.16 -26.65
C ASN A 27 12.39 -1.78 -27.86
N THR A 28 12.39 -1.07 -28.99
CA THR A 28 11.71 -1.54 -30.21
C THR A 28 12.27 -2.85 -30.81
N SER A 29 13.34 -3.40 -30.24
CA SER A 29 14.00 -4.63 -30.70
C SER A 29 13.86 -5.83 -29.75
N GLY A 30 13.25 -5.66 -28.57
CA GLY A 30 13.12 -6.72 -27.55
C GLY A 30 12.43 -6.23 -26.28
N ASP A 31 12.50 -6.99 -25.19
CA ASP A 31 11.82 -6.61 -23.94
C ASP A 31 12.53 -5.45 -23.22
N SER A 32 11.77 -4.46 -22.74
CA SER A 32 12.28 -3.39 -21.88
C SER A 32 12.43 -3.79 -20.40
N ASN A 33 11.69 -4.79 -19.93
CA ASN A 33 11.72 -5.31 -18.55
C ASN A 33 11.68 -4.20 -17.46
N PRO A 34 10.64 -3.35 -17.44
CA PRO A 34 10.57 -2.25 -16.50
C PRO A 34 10.27 -2.71 -15.07
N ASP A 35 10.98 -2.14 -14.08
CA ASP A 35 10.77 -2.38 -12.66
C ASP A 35 11.09 -1.15 -11.78
N ASN A 36 10.99 -1.32 -10.45
CA ASN A 36 11.31 -0.28 -9.45
C ASN A 36 10.57 1.05 -9.67
N PHE A 37 9.27 0.97 -9.97
CA PHE A 37 8.44 2.16 -10.13
C PHE A 37 8.38 2.98 -8.84
N VAL A 38 8.84 4.22 -8.90
CA VAL A 38 8.74 5.22 -7.84
C VAL A 38 7.83 6.36 -8.30
N ILE A 39 6.79 6.62 -7.51
CA ILE A 39 5.76 7.60 -7.82
C ILE A 39 5.97 8.85 -6.95
N GLY A 40 6.27 9.98 -7.57
CA GLY A 40 6.38 11.28 -6.96
C GLY A 40 5.61 12.35 -7.74
N ASN A 41 6.21 13.53 -7.91
CA ASN A 41 5.70 14.54 -8.86
C ASN A 41 5.83 14.07 -10.33
N LYS A 42 6.75 13.13 -10.59
CA LYS A 42 6.92 12.38 -11.83
C LYS A 42 7.01 10.88 -11.49
N ILE A 43 7.09 10.04 -12.51
CA ILE A 43 7.29 8.60 -12.33
C ILE A 43 8.71 8.27 -12.76
N THR A 44 9.41 7.53 -11.93
CA THR A 44 10.76 7.02 -12.19
C THR A 44 10.72 5.49 -12.14
N PHE A 45 11.47 4.83 -13.01
CA PHE A 45 11.58 3.37 -13.06
C PHE A 45 12.87 2.98 -13.79
N ILE A 46 13.27 1.72 -13.70
CA ILE A 46 14.42 1.19 -14.44
C ILE A 46 13.91 0.37 -15.63
N ALA A 47 14.49 0.56 -16.81
CA ALA A 47 14.13 -0.20 -18.02
C ALA A 47 15.32 -0.33 -18.97
N ASN A 48 15.25 -1.28 -19.89
CA ASN A 48 16.20 -1.45 -20.99
C ASN A 48 15.67 -0.73 -22.24
N ASN A 49 16.50 0.06 -22.93
CA ASN A 49 16.16 0.67 -24.23
C ASN A 49 16.75 -0.04 -25.45
N GLY A 50 17.43 -1.17 -25.24
CA GLY A 50 18.08 -1.96 -26.28
C GLY A 50 19.48 -1.46 -26.69
N THR A 51 19.86 -0.23 -26.33
CA THR A 51 21.16 0.36 -26.74
C THR A 51 22.11 0.64 -25.57
N ASN A 52 21.59 1.08 -24.43
CA ASN A 52 22.33 1.52 -23.25
C ASN A 52 22.16 0.55 -22.06
N GLY A 53 21.56 -0.62 -22.27
CA GLY A 53 21.24 -1.52 -21.18
C GLY A 53 20.13 -1.00 -20.27
N ARG A 54 20.06 -1.53 -19.05
CA ARG A 54 19.07 -1.16 -18.02
C ARG A 54 19.48 0.11 -17.29
N GLU A 55 18.69 1.16 -17.44
CA GLU A 55 19.01 2.50 -16.96
C GLU A 55 17.76 3.19 -16.36
N PRO A 56 17.92 4.31 -15.63
CA PRO A 56 16.80 5.04 -15.03
C PRO A 56 16.05 5.94 -16.02
N PHE A 57 14.74 5.72 -16.10
CA PHE A 57 13.81 6.49 -16.92
C PHE A 57 12.91 7.36 -16.05
N VAL A 58 12.54 8.53 -16.58
CA VAL A 58 11.54 9.41 -16.01
C VAL A 58 10.45 9.72 -17.03
N THR A 59 9.22 9.84 -16.54
CA THR A 59 8.06 10.23 -17.35
C THR A 59 7.10 11.10 -16.55
N SER A 60 6.34 11.94 -17.25
CA SER A 60 5.31 12.78 -16.62
C SER A 60 4.08 11.95 -16.21
N THR A 61 3.40 12.40 -15.17
CA THR A 61 2.14 11.84 -14.69
C THR A 61 0.94 12.18 -15.59
N THR A 62 1.09 13.12 -16.53
CA THR A 62 0.01 13.62 -17.42
C THR A 62 0.27 13.37 -18.90
N LEU A 63 1.52 13.39 -19.34
CA LEU A 63 1.95 13.11 -20.72
C LEU A 63 3.04 12.06 -20.65
N PHE A 64 2.64 10.81 -20.79
CA PHE A 64 3.53 9.69 -20.55
C PHE A 64 4.48 9.51 -21.75
N TYR A 65 5.68 10.05 -21.63
CA TYR A 65 6.77 9.89 -22.59
C TYR A 65 8.04 9.57 -21.81
N PRO A 66 8.34 8.27 -21.61
CA PRO A 66 9.55 7.84 -20.94
C PRO A 66 10.80 8.37 -21.63
N ALA A 67 11.69 8.96 -20.84
CA ALA A 67 13.00 9.38 -21.29
C ALA A 67 14.06 8.86 -20.32
N MET A 68 15.12 8.27 -20.87
CA MET A 68 16.31 7.93 -20.10
C MET A 68 16.91 9.22 -19.55
N THR A 69 17.23 9.23 -18.27
CA THR A 69 17.76 10.43 -17.60
C THR A 69 19.26 10.57 -17.75
N LEU A 70 19.97 9.44 -17.75
CA LEU A 70 21.39 9.31 -17.97
C LEU A 70 21.70 7.84 -18.26
N ASP A 71 22.67 7.59 -19.14
CA ASP A 71 23.35 6.30 -19.24
C ASP A 71 24.41 6.27 -18.14
N ILE A 72 24.09 5.67 -16.99
CA ILE A 72 25.01 5.64 -15.85
C ILE A 72 26.15 4.67 -16.12
N ASN A 73 25.84 3.52 -16.75
CA ASN A 73 26.82 2.50 -17.08
C ASN A 73 27.02 2.38 -18.59
N ASN A 74 27.89 3.23 -19.14
CA ASN A 74 28.24 3.24 -20.56
C ASN A 74 28.74 1.89 -21.13
N ALA A 75 29.08 0.91 -20.27
CA ALA A 75 29.59 -0.40 -20.66
C ALA A 75 28.57 -1.54 -20.50
N GLY A 76 27.33 -1.28 -20.07
CA GLY A 76 26.34 -2.32 -19.84
C GLY A 76 25.09 -1.85 -19.10
N ASN A 77 24.60 -2.66 -18.16
CA ASN A 77 23.41 -2.34 -17.37
C ASN A 77 23.79 -1.63 -16.07
N CYS A 78 23.13 -0.55 -15.70
CA CYS A 78 23.14 -0.06 -14.33
C CYS A 78 22.55 -1.11 -13.36
N ASP A 79 23.26 -1.37 -12.26
CA ASP A 79 22.68 -2.01 -11.07
C ASP A 79 21.97 -0.96 -10.20
N CYS A 80 20.87 -0.45 -10.75
CA CYS A 80 20.05 0.59 -10.15
C CYS A 80 19.00 -0.01 -9.21
N SER A 81 19.03 0.32 -7.93
CA SER A 81 18.15 -0.25 -6.90
C SER A 81 17.92 0.69 -5.71
N ASN A 82 17.08 0.29 -4.75
CA ASN A 82 16.75 1.07 -3.54
C ASN A 82 16.25 2.50 -3.84
N MET A 83 15.46 2.64 -4.90
CA MET A 83 14.95 3.93 -5.33
C MET A 83 13.92 4.47 -4.32
N ILE A 84 14.11 5.71 -3.87
CA ILE A 84 13.22 6.36 -2.90
C ILE A 84 12.99 7.83 -3.27
N TYR A 85 11.75 8.29 -3.14
CA TYR A 85 11.35 9.65 -3.48
C TYR A 85 11.37 10.57 -2.26
N MET A 86 11.99 11.74 -2.39
CA MET A 86 11.94 12.83 -1.41
C MET A 86 12.12 14.19 -2.08
N ASN A 87 11.28 15.16 -1.74
CA ASN A 87 11.42 16.57 -2.13
C ASN A 87 11.65 16.80 -3.64
N ASN A 88 10.80 16.21 -4.49
CA ASN A 88 10.91 16.27 -5.96
C ASN A 88 12.22 15.68 -6.50
N ALA A 89 12.81 14.71 -5.82
CA ALA A 89 13.95 13.95 -6.30
C ALA A 89 13.80 12.47 -5.99
N VAL A 90 14.43 11.62 -6.81
CA VAL A 90 14.60 10.20 -6.52
C VAL A 90 16.05 9.93 -6.20
N TYR A 91 16.28 9.22 -5.10
CA TYR A 91 17.59 8.79 -4.63
C TYR A 91 17.70 7.29 -4.85
N MET A 92 18.86 6.82 -5.30
CA MET A 92 19.03 5.41 -5.63
C MET A 92 20.49 5.00 -5.49
N LYS A 93 20.70 3.71 -5.22
CA LYS A 93 21.97 3.06 -5.50
C LYS A 93 22.06 2.89 -7.01
N ALA A 94 23.19 3.25 -7.61
CA ALA A 94 23.49 2.96 -9.01
C ALA A 94 24.98 2.67 -9.21
N THR A 95 25.30 1.86 -10.21
CA THR A 95 26.66 1.39 -10.46
C THR A 95 27.12 1.82 -11.85
N ASP A 96 28.26 2.51 -11.93
CA ASP A 96 28.85 2.96 -13.21
C ASP A 96 29.77 1.92 -13.87
N ASN A 97 30.06 0.80 -13.18
CA ASN A 97 31.05 -0.24 -13.53
C ASN A 97 32.42 0.33 -13.98
N GLY A 98 32.72 1.55 -13.56
CA GLY A 98 33.82 2.37 -14.03
C GLY A 98 34.70 2.81 -12.87
N THR A 99 34.80 4.13 -12.67
CA THR A 99 35.75 4.70 -11.71
C THR A 99 35.19 4.90 -10.32
N THR A 100 33.87 4.88 -10.14
CA THR A 100 33.21 5.19 -8.85
C THR A 100 32.49 4.01 -8.22
N GLY A 101 32.31 2.89 -8.93
CA GLY A 101 31.69 1.71 -8.34
C GLY A 101 30.19 1.90 -8.15
N SER A 102 29.66 1.45 -7.00
CA SER A 102 28.22 1.44 -6.70
C SER A 102 27.88 2.42 -5.58
N GLU A 103 27.27 3.55 -5.97
CA GLU A 103 27.22 4.76 -5.15
C GLU A 103 25.83 5.40 -5.12
N LEU A 104 25.71 6.51 -4.37
CA LEU A 104 24.45 7.23 -4.21
C LEU A 104 24.23 8.22 -5.36
N TYR A 105 23.18 8.00 -6.14
CA TYR A 105 22.75 8.88 -7.21
C TYR A 105 21.46 9.60 -6.85
N LYS A 106 21.26 10.76 -7.47
CA LYS A 106 20.06 11.59 -7.37
C LYS A 106 19.55 11.95 -8.75
N ILE A 107 18.25 11.78 -8.95
CA ILE A 107 17.50 12.29 -10.10
C ILE A 107 16.69 13.49 -9.63
N ASP A 108 17.03 14.69 -10.10
CA ASP A 108 16.29 15.91 -9.79
C ASP A 108 15.06 16.05 -10.69
N LEU A 109 13.87 15.86 -10.12
CA LEU A 109 12.59 15.92 -10.83
C LEU A 109 11.97 17.32 -10.81
N SER A 110 12.61 18.30 -10.18
CA SER A 110 12.12 19.68 -10.08
C SER A 110 12.29 20.46 -11.39
N THR A 111 13.27 20.08 -12.22
CA THR A 111 13.52 20.71 -13.51
C THR A 111 12.92 19.87 -14.65
N PRO A 112 12.66 20.47 -15.84
CA PRO A 112 12.21 19.71 -17.00
C PRO A 112 13.22 18.66 -17.47
N GLY A 113 14.51 18.86 -17.21
CA GLY A 113 15.59 17.98 -17.69
C GLY A 113 15.76 16.67 -16.92
N ASN A 114 15.15 16.52 -15.73
CA ASN A 114 15.26 15.31 -14.91
C ASN A 114 16.70 14.86 -14.65
N THR A 115 17.60 15.80 -14.34
CA THR A 115 19.04 15.54 -14.33
C THR A 115 19.43 14.49 -13.30
N THR A 116 20.12 13.45 -13.76
CA THR A 116 20.73 12.42 -12.90
C THR A 116 22.18 12.78 -12.60
N THR A 117 22.57 12.68 -11.34
CA THR A 117 23.91 13.04 -10.85
C THR A 117 24.38 12.04 -9.80
N LEU A 118 25.69 11.75 -9.79
CA LEU A 118 26.35 11.13 -8.65
C LEU A 118 26.30 12.15 -7.50
N LEU A 119 25.63 11.79 -6.40
CA LEU A 119 25.46 12.68 -5.26
C LEU A 119 26.69 12.65 -4.36
N GLN A 120 27.24 11.46 -4.11
CA GLN A 120 28.50 11.28 -3.40
C GLN A 120 29.13 9.93 -3.77
N ASP A 121 30.45 9.95 -4.00
CA ASP A 121 31.31 8.76 -3.99
C ASP A 121 31.72 8.49 -2.54
N ILE A 122 30.95 7.66 -1.84
CA ILE A 122 31.12 7.35 -0.42
C ILE A 122 32.31 6.40 -0.24
N ASN A 123 32.46 5.42 -1.13
CA ASN A 123 33.61 4.51 -1.13
C ASN A 123 34.60 4.84 -2.26
N THR A 124 35.42 5.87 -2.02
CA THR A 124 36.27 6.49 -3.05
C THR A 124 36.96 5.51 -4.00
N GLY A 125 36.78 5.74 -5.29
CA GLY A 125 37.40 4.96 -6.36
C GLY A 125 36.48 3.85 -6.87
N ALA A 126 37.04 2.81 -7.49
CA ALA A 126 36.24 1.80 -8.20
C ALA A 126 35.51 0.80 -7.26
N LEU A 127 35.62 0.97 -5.94
CA LEU A 127 34.89 0.16 -4.96
C LEU A 127 33.53 0.82 -4.72
N GLY A 128 32.49 0.03 -4.43
CA GLY A 128 31.17 0.58 -4.13
C GLY A 128 30.90 0.70 -2.63
N ALA A 129 30.04 1.62 -2.26
CA ALA A 129 29.59 1.84 -0.88
C ALA A 129 28.52 0.86 -0.39
N ASN A 130 28.18 -0.17 -1.17
CA ASN A 130 27.24 -1.24 -0.78
C ASN A 130 25.91 -0.71 -0.20
N ILE A 131 25.35 0.31 -0.85
CA ILE A 131 24.18 1.03 -0.34
C ILE A 131 22.96 0.12 -0.29
N THR A 132 22.39 -0.04 0.90
CA THR A 132 21.18 -0.85 1.14
C THR A 132 20.25 -0.17 2.13
N TYR A 133 19.00 -0.64 2.18
CA TYR A 133 17.97 -0.21 3.14
C TYR A 133 17.80 1.31 3.24
N ALA A 134 16.92 1.90 2.43
CA ALA A 134 16.68 3.34 2.46
C ALA A 134 15.33 3.68 3.11
N CYS A 135 15.28 4.80 3.84
CA CYS A 135 14.06 5.34 4.41
C CYS A 135 14.07 6.87 4.39
N VAL A 136 12.90 7.50 4.20
CA VAL A 136 12.75 8.95 4.32
C VAL A 136 12.18 9.29 5.69
N SER A 137 12.89 10.14 6.44
CA SER A 137 12.39 10.72 7.69
C SER A 137 12.94 12.12 7.87
N ASN A 138 12.14 13.02 8.46
CA ASN A 138 12.54 14.39 8.79
C ASN A 138 13.25 15.15 7.64
N GLY A 139 12.76 14.99 6.40
CA GLY A 139 13.32 15.66 5.22
C GLY A 139 14.69 15.16 4.76
N LYS A 140 15.14 14.00 5.25
CA LYS A 140 16.37 13.31 4.84
C LYS A 140 16.08 11.91 4.33
N VAL A 141 16.92 11.42 3.43
CA VAL A 141 17.03 9.99 3.12
C VAL A 141 18.11 9.41 4.03
N PHE A 142 17.75 8.36 4.77
CA PHE A 142 18.65 7.54 5.58
C PHE A 142 18.92 6.25 4.85
N PHE A 143 20.17 5.77 4.90
CA PHE A 143 20.58 4.55 4.24
C PHE A 143 21.81 3.93 4.91
N GLN A 144 22.00 2.63 4.70
CA GLN A 144 23.22 1.94 5.07
C GLN A 144 24.26 2.17 3.98
N ALA A 145 25.50 2.51 4.34
CA ALA A 145 26.62 2.54 3.39
C ALA A 145 27.97 2.21 4.06
N GLU A 146 28.89 1.68 3.27
CA GLU A 146 30.27 1.32 3.63
C GLU A 146 31.25 2.34 3.03
N ALA A 147 32.30 2.68 3.78
CA ALA A 147 33.38 3.55 3.33
C ALA A 147 34.77 2.96 3.71
N PRO A 148 35.90 3.43 3.17
CA PRO A 148 37.20 2.78 3.41
C PRO A 148 37.64 2.73 4.89
N SER A 149 37.30 3.76 5.67
CA SER A 149 37.66 3.88 7.08
C SER A 149 36.47 3.71 8.04
N LEU A 150 35.27 3.49 7.49
CA LEU A 150 34.04 3.29 8.24
C LEU A 150 33.40 2.06 7.61
N LEU A 151 33.23 0.97 8.35
CA LEU A 151 32.55 -0.21 7.83
C LEU A 151 31.08 0.13 7.47
N SER A 152 30.18 -0.85 7.40
CA SER A 152 28.77 -0.55 7.14
C SER A 152 28.15 0.24 8.30
N GLU A 153 27.77 1.50 8.05
CA GLU A 153 27.26 2.47 9.03
C GLU A 153 25.99 3.18 8.54
N LEU A 154 25.36 3.99 9.40
CA LEU A 154 24.19 4.79 9.05
C LEU A 154 24.61 6.12 8.42
N TRP A 155 24.09 6.39 7.24
CA TRP A 155 24.30 7.63 6.50
C TRP A 155 22.99 8.35 6.26
N SER A 156 23.07 9.66 6.02
CA SER A 156 21.91 10.45 5.64
C SER A 156 22.26 11.51 4.60
N THR A 157 21.28 11.88 3.77
CA THR A 157 21.36 13.02 2.87
C THR A 157 20.10 13.87 2.90
N ASP A 158 20.27 15.19 2.85
CA ASP A 158 19.18 16.15 2.62
C ASP A 158 18.99 16.47 1.12
N GLY A 159 19.79 15.84 0.25
CA GLY A 159 19.84 16.07 -1.18
C GLY A 159 20.87 17.09 -1.66
N THR A 160 21.58 17.71 -0.72
CA THR A 160 22.74 18.60 -0.96
C THR A 160 23.96 18.11 -0.21
N ASN A 161 23.81 17.79 1.07
CA ASN A 161 24.85 17.28 1.94
C ASN A 161 24.57 15.81 2.27
N THR A 162 25.59 14.98 2.10
CA THR A 162 25.54 13.56 2.45
C THR A 162 26.62 13.29 3.49
N ASN A 163 26.21 12.71 4.63
CA ASN A 163 27.07 12.55 5.81
C ASN A 163 26.80 11.22 6.49
N ASN A 164 27.86 10.64 7.06
CA ASN A 164 27.70 9.61 8.10
C ASN A 164 26.99 10.24 9.31
N VAL A 165 26.00 9.55 9.88
CA VAL A 165 25.25 10.05 11.04
C VAL A 165 26.06 9.85 12.32
N ALA A 166 26.60 8.66 12.52
CA ALA A 166 27.57 8.33 13.55
C ALA A 166 28.26 6.99 13.23
N ASP A 167 29.50 6.84 13.68
CA ASP A 167 30.18 5.55 13.81
C ASP A 167 29.91 5.02 15.22
N LEU A 168 29.01 4.04 15.32
CA LEU A 168 28.54 3.53 16.60
C LEU A 168 29.55 2.62 17.29
N CYS A 169 30.37 1.90 16.53
CA CYS A 169 31.18 0.81 17.06
C CYS A 169 32.67 0.96 16.75
N THR A 170 33.19 2.12 17.18
CA THR A 170 34.62 2.43 17.11
C THR A 170 35.47 1.50 18.01
N PRO A 171 36.71 1.14 17.62
CA PRO A 171 37.39 1.46 16.36
C PRO A 171 37.33 0.34 15.30
N SER A 172 36.62 -0.78 15.52
CA SER A 172 36.83 -1.97 14.69
C SER A 172 35.60 -2.84 14.43
N CYS A 173 34.38 -2.34 14.68
CA CYS A 173 33.18 -3.13 14.45
C CYS A 173 32.17 -2.31 13.64
N SER A 174 31.42 -2.99 12.77
CA SER A 174 30.39 -2.38 11.93
C SER A 174 29.07 -2.37 12.67
N SER A 175 28.35 -1.25 12.63
CA SER A 175 26.98 -1.20 13.14
C SER A 175 25.98 -1.92 12.26
N SER A 176 26.27 -2.02 10.95
CA SER A 176 25.49 -2.74 9.93
C SER A 176 23.98 -2.48 10.04
N PRO A 177 23.52 -1.22 9.92
CA PRO A 177 22.13 -0.87 10.15
C PRO A 177 21.22 -1.44 9.06
N LYS A 178 20.14 -2.12 9.46
CA LYS A 178 19.20 -2.81 8.57
C LYS A 178 17.74 -2.51 8.92
N TYR A 179 16.85 -2.82 7.96
CA TYR A 179 15.40 -2.73 8.12
C TYR A 179 14.95 -1.35 8.62
N MET A 180 15.24 -0.30 7.86
CA MET A 180 14.91 1.07 8.27
C MET A 180 13.42 1.37 8.10
N THR A 181 12.83 2.04 9.09
CA THR A 181 11.47 2.59 8.96
C THR A 181 11.37 3.97 9.58
N ASN A 182 10.47 4.79 9.05
CA ASN A 182 10.14 6.07 9.64
C ASN A 182 9.05 5.86 10.69
N PHE A 183 9.33 6.30 11.91
CA PHE A 183 8.36 6.31 12.99
C PHE A 183 8.58 7.55 13.84
N ASN A 184 7.52 8.34 14.01
CA ASN A 184 7.53 9.56 14.83
C ASN A 184 8.71 10.53 14.52
N ASN A 185 8.92 10.83 13.23
CA ASN A 185 9.98 11.72 12.72
C ASN A 185 11.42 11.28 13.03
N LYS A 186 11.62 10.00 13.33
CA LYS A 186 12.93 9.36 13.44
C LYS A 186 12.99 8.16 12.51
N VAL A 187 14.19 7.76 12.14
CA VAL A 187 14.43 6.44 11.56
C VAL A 187 14.67 5.43 12.68
N TYR A 188 13.98 4.30 12.65
CA TYR A 188 14.20 3.15 13.51
C TYR A 188 14.79 2.02 12.67
N PHE A 189 15.73 1.29 13.24
CA PHE A 189 16.50 0.28 12.52
C PHE A 189 17.17 -0.71 13.48
N SER A 190 17.57 -1.83 12.91
CA SER A 190 18.36 -2.88 13.54
C SER A 190 19.83 -2.52 13.40
N ALA A 191 20.59 -2.40 14.48
CA ALA A 191 22.04 -2.16 14.38
C ALA A 191 22.77 -2.62 15.64
N ARG A 192 24.06 -2.92 15.48
CA ARG A 192 24.96 -3.05 16.62
C ARG A 192 25.32 -1.66 17.14
N TYR A 193 24.91 -1.37 18.37
CA TYR A 193 25.04 -0.03 18.95
C TYR A 193 26.43 0.24 19.52
N ASP A 194 27.11 -0.75 20.09
CA ASP A 194 28.49 -0.63 20.55
C ASP A 194 29.22 -1.99 20.61
N ALA A 195 30.48 -1.98 21.06
CA ALA A 195 31.30 -3.20 21.15
C ALA A 195 30.77 -4.20 22.19
N SER A 196 30.00 -3.75 23.18
CA SER A 196 29.40 -4.55 24.24
C SER A 196 27.96 -5.00 23.97
N SER A 197 27.30 -4.44 22.95
CA SER A 197 25.96 -4.83 22.52
C SER A 197 26.01 -5.82 21.35
N GLY A 198 24.96 -6.64 21.23
CA GLY A 198 24.61 -7.27 19.96
C GLY A 198 23.87 -6.31 19.02
N THR A 199 23.23 -6.87 17.99
CA THR A 199 22.35 -6.13 17.07
C THR A 199 20.98 -5.94 17.71
N GLU A 200 20.62 -4.68 17.95
CA GLU A 200 19.49 -4.27 18.79
C GLU A 200 18.69 -3.12 18.14
N LEU A 201 17.61 -2.70 18.82
CA LEU A 201 16.73 -1.67 18.30
C LEU A 201 17.33 -0.27 18.53
N CYS A 202 17.69 0.37 17.43
CA CYS A 202 18.25 1.72 17.41
C CYS A 202 17.30 2.71 16.74
N SER A 203 17.51 3.99 17.02
CA SER A 203 16.81 5.09 16.36
C SER A 203 17.73 6.28 16.10
N SER A 204 17.39 7.11 15.12
CA SER A 204 18.12 8.35 14.83
C SER A 204 17.18 9.47 14.38
N ASP A 205 17.51 10.69 14.77
CA ASP A 205 16.91 11.94 14.28
C ASP A 205 17.68 12.56 13.10
N GLY A 206 18.78 11.92 12.66
CA GLY A 206 19.68 12.44 11.63
C GLY A 206 20.81 13.33 12.13
N SER A 207 20.99 13.42 13.44
CA SER A 207 22.16 14.03 14.08
C SER A 207 22.83 13.09 15.07
N THR A 208 22.05 12.27 15.78
CA THR A 208 22.58 11.29 16.73
C THR A 208 21.91 9.94 16.54
N ILE A 209 22.54 8.88 17.04
CA ILE A 209 21.93 7.55 17.14
C ILE A 209 21.73 7.21 18.62
N SER A 210 20.56 6.70 18.94
CA SER A 210 20.17 6.28 20.28
C SER A 210 19.76 4.80 20.28
N LEU A 211 20.30 4.03 21.21
CA LEU A 211 19.77 2.72 21.54
C LEU A 211 18.38 2.90 22.17
N VAL A 212 17.35 2.36 21.51
CA VAL A 212 15.98 2.39 22.05
C VAL A 212 15.87 1.35 23.16
N LYS A 213 16.37 0.14 22.89
CA LYS A 213 16.44 -0.94 23.86
C LYS A 213 17.47 -2.00 23.44
N ASP A 214 18.28 -2.41 24.40
CA ASP A 214 18.97 -3.70 24.37
C ASP A 214 17.96 -4.78 24.78
N ILE A 215 17.34 -5.43 23.78
CA ILE A 215 16.28 -6.40 23.99
C ILE A 215 16.87 -7.71 24.51
N LYS A 216 18.05 -8.12 24.01
CA LYS A 216 18.82 -9.24 24.54
C LYS A 216 20.11 -8.77 25.21
N ALA A 217 20.01 -8.55 26.51
CA ALA A 217 21.08 -8.00 27.35
C ALA A 217 22.50 -8.47 26.99
N GLY A 218 23.39 -7.50 26.78
CA GLY A 218 24.81 -7.71 26.53
C GLY A 218 25.13 -7.97 25.07
N VAL A 219 26.06 -8.89 24.79
CA VAL A 219 26.58 -9.11 23.42
C VAL A 219 25.67 -9.93 22.51
N GLN A 220 24.51 -10.37 23.00
CA GLN A 220 23.58 -11.17 22.21
C GLN A 220 22.75 -10.27 21.30
N SER A 221 22.39 -10.75 20.11
CA SER A 221 21.57 -10.00 19.15
C SER A 221 20.10 -10.40 19.24
N SER A 222 19.22 -9.42 19.38
CA SER A 222 17.78 -9.57 19.13
C SER A 222 17.41 -9.40 17.65
N SER A 223 18.31 -8.86 16.83
CA SER A 223 18.18 -8.67 15.38
C SER A 223 16.78 -8.16 14.94
N PRO A 224 16.32 -6.98 15.41
CA PRO A 224 15.01 -6.46 15.05
C PRO A 224 14.81 -6.38 13.53
N GLN A 225 13.65 -6.77 13.02
CA GLN A 225 13.38 -6.79 11.58
C GLN A 225 11.89 -6.66 11.25
N ASN A 226 11.57 -6.52 9.96
CA ASN A 226 10.20 -6.44 9.44
C ASN A 226 9.36 -5.37 10.15
N PHE A 227 9.87 -4.15 10.22
CA PHE A 227 9.19 -3.05 10.92
C PHE A 227 7.87 -2.62 10.25
N LYS A 228 6.85 -2.32 11.06
CA LYS A 228 5.57 -1.75 10.66
C LYS A 228 5.14 -0.66 11.63
N ALA A 229 5.27 0.60 11.19
CA ALA A 229 4.70 1.73 11.90
C ALA A 229 3.16 1.73 11.76
N LEU A 230 2.48 1.98 12.87
CA LEU A 230 1.05 2.20 12.97
C LEU A 230 0.83 3.63 13.49
N GLY A 231 0.63 4.56 12.55
CA GLY A 231 0.64 5.99 12.83
C GLY A 231 1.94 6.43 13.51
N THR A 232 1.82 7.28 14.53
CA THR A 232 2.95 7.80 15.31
C THR A 232 3.07 7.18 16.70
N SER A 233 2.19 6.23 17.05
CA SER A 233 2.06 5.70 18.42
C SER A 233 2.68 4.33 18.63
N LYS A 234 2.70 3.48 17.60
CA LYS A 234 3.20 2.10 17.73
C LYS A 234 4.06 1.74 16.53
N LEU A 235 5.14 1.05 16.81
CA LEU A 235 5.99 0.41 15.82
C LEU A 235 6.10 -1.08 16.17
N PHE A 236 5.56 -1.92 15.29
CA PHE A 236 5.69 -3.37 15.38
C PHE A 236 6.94 -3.84 14.65
N PHE A 237 7.55 -4.91 15.15
CA PHE A 237 8.70 -5.54 14.54
C PHE A 237 8.86 -6.96 15.07
N LEU A 238 9.74 -7.71 14.44
CA LEU A 238 10.09 -9.06 14.83
C LEU A 238 11.48 -9.07 15.48
N VAL A 239 11.65 -9.87 16.52
CA VAL A 239 12.94 -10.15 17.14
C VAL A 239 13.27 -11.62 17.03
N GLU A 240 14.55 -11.97 16.92
CA GLU A 240 15.01 -13.35 17.01
C GLU A 240 14.88 -13.86 18.44
N GLU A 241 14.27 -15.03 18.66
CA GLU A 241 14.23 -15.74 19.94
C GLU A 241 14.39 -17.25 19.66
N GLY A 242 15.46 -17.88 20.16
CA GLY A 242 15.79 -19.25 19.80
C GLY A 242 16.08 -19.41 18.30
N PHE A 243 15.37 -20.31 17.62
CA PHE A 243 15.46 -20.51 16.16
C PHE A 243 14.27 -19.91 15.37
N GLY A 244 13.48 -19.00 15.95
CA GLY A 244 12.55 -18.21 15.12
C GLY A 244 12.28 -16.82 15.65
N LEU A 245 11.15 -16.24 15.25
CA LEU A 245 10.85 -14.84 15.51
C LEU A 245 9.68 -14.65 16.48
N ARG A 246 9.77 -13.59 17.29
CA ARG A 246 8.72 -13.13 18.17
C ARG A 246 8.29 -11.71 17.82
N LEU A 247 6.98 -11.48 17.90
CA LEU A 247 6.40 -10.17 17.70
C LEU A 247 6.73 -9.24 18.87
N ALA A 248 7.13 -8.02 18.57
CA ALA A 248 7.39 -6.96 19.52
C ALA A 248 6.72 -5.66 19.10
N VAL A 249 6.55 -4.75 20.06
CA VAL A 249 6.04 -3.39 19.82
C VAL A 249 6.86 -2.38 20.60
N THR A 250 7.00 -1.17 20.05
CA THR A 250 7.60 -0.02 20.72
C THR A 250 6.79 1.25 20.49
N ASP A 251 6.77 2.14 21.48
CA ASP A 251 6.35 3.54 21.34
C ASP A 251 7.54 4.48 21.09
N GLY A 252 8.74 3.92 20.92
CA GLY A 252 10.00 4.64 20.76
C GLY A 252 10.81 4.81 22.03
N THR A 253 10.33 4.32 23.18
CA THR A 253 11.02 4.36 24.47
C THR A 253 11.47 2.97 24.93
N ASN A 254 12.48 2.89 25.80
CA ASN A 254 12.91 1.62 26.39
C ASN A 254 11.78 0.92 27.18
N ALA A 255 10.98 1.71 27.91
CA ALA A 255 9.86 1.19 28.72
C ALA A 255 8.70 0.67 27.86
N GLY A 256 8.36 1.38 26.78
CA GLY A 256 7.31 0.98 25.85
C GLY A 256 7.75 -0.06 24.81
N THR A 257 9.03 -0.47 24.80
CA THR A 257 9.53 -1.55 23.93
C THR A 257 9.34 -2.89 24.63
N VAL A 258 8.38 -3.68 24.17
CA VAL A 258 7.99 -4.95 24.81
C VAL A 258 7.83 -6.07 23.79
N LEU A 259 8.20 -7.28 24.19
CA LEU A 259 7.86 -8.50 23.46
C LEU A 259 6.40 -8.84 23.73
N LEU A 260 5.69 -9.24 22.69
CA LEU A 260 4.29 -9.64 22.78
C LEU A 260 4.18 -11.15 22.99
N LYS A 261 2.95 -11.66 22.94
CA LYS A 261 2.62 -13.08 23.10
C LYS A 261 3.53 -13.96 22.26
N ASP A 262 4.12 -14.97 22.89
CA ASP A 262 4.76 -16.07 22.18
C ASP A 262 3.67 -16.94 21.53
N ILE A 263 3.71 -17.01 20.20
CA ILE A 263 2.68 -17.67 19.40
C ILE A 263 2.95 -19.18 19.32
N ASN A 264 4.22 -19.60 19.17
CA ASN A 264 4.56 -21.01 19.03
C ASN A 264 4.82 -21.65 20.39
N THR A 265 3.73 -22.06 21.03
CA THR A 265 3.80 -22.69 22.37
C THR A 265 4.16 -24.17 22.33
N ALA A 266 4.06 -24.83 21.17
CA ALA A 266 4.31 -26.26 21.02
C ALA A 266 5.79 -26.60 20.77
N ASN A 267 6.54 -25.67 20.17
CA ASN A 267 7.98 -25.80 19.97
C ASN A 267 8.69 -24.48 20.28
N ALA A 268 9.15 -24.33 21.52
CA ALA A 268 9.88 -23.15 22.02
C ALA A 268 11.17 -22.82 21.23
N ASN A 269 11.57 -23.69 20.30
CA ASN A 269 12.72 -23.45 19.43
C ASN A 269 12.36 -22.78 18.10
N LEU A 270 11.10 -22.76 17.66
CA LEU A 270 10.69 -22.14 16.38
C LEU A 270 9.76 -20.97 16.68
N GLY A 271 10.25 -19.72 16.68
CA GLY A 271 9.38 -18.57 16.86
C GLY A 271 8.29 -18.50 15.78
N GLY A 272 7.04 -18.31 16.20
CA GLY A 272 5.84 -18.55 15.40
C GLY A 272 5.55 -17.53 14.29
N VAL A 273 6.44 -16.60 13.98
CA VAL A 273 6.25 -15.66 12.87
C VAL A 273 7.34 -15.90 11.83
N GLU A 274 6.98 -16.48 10.69
CA GLU A 274 7.93 -16.65 9.58
C GLU A 274 7.90 -15.45 8.62
N ASN A 275 9.06 -15.18 8.00
CA ASN A 275 9.37 -14.11 7.06
C ASN A 275 8.14 -13.51 6.34
N LEU A 276 7.67 -12.35 6.80
CA LEU A 276 6.41 -11.75 6.36
C LEU A 276 6.56 -11.17 4.96
N ASN A 277 5.80 -11.70 3.99
CA ASN A 277 5.51 -11.04 2.70
C ASN A 277 4.53 -9.86 2.86
N GLY A 278 4.68 -9.07 3.94
CA GLY A 278 3.90 -7.88 4.24
C GLY A 278 3.05 -7.95 5.50
N TRP A 279 2.77 -6.77 6.05
CA TRP A 279 1.84 -6.55 7.16
C TRP A 279 0.52 -6.02 6.63
N GLY A 280 -0.59 -6.53 7.13
CA GLY A 280 -1.90 -5.88 7.02
C GLY A 280 -2.11 -4.86 8.12
N GLU A 281 -2.87 -3.82 7.84
CA GLU A 281 -3.30 -2.83 8.82
C GLU A 281 -4.80 -2.63 8.70
N LEU A 282 -5.54 -2.79 9.79
CA LEU A 282 -6.97 -2.52 9.80
C LEU A 282 -7.39 -2.11 11.22
N ASN A 283 -8.11 -0.98 11.32
CA ASN A 283 -8.67 -0.47 12.58
C ASN A 283 -7.65 -0.34 13.72
N GLY A 284 -6.44 0.14 13.42
CA GLY A 284 -5.40 0.34 14.44
C GLY A 284 -4.76 -0.96 14.94
N LYS A 285 -4.83 -2.04 14.15
CA LYS A 285 -4.21 -3.33 14.45
C LYS A 285 -3.38 -3.80 13.27
N VAL A 286 -2.36 -4.61 13.55
CA VAL A 286 -1.57 -5.28 12.53
C VAL A 286 -2.07 -6.70 12.31
N TYR A 287 -2.12 -7.13 11.05
CA TYR A 287 -2.47 -8.47 10.63
C TYR A 287 -1.27 -9.10 9.95
N PHE A 288 -1.02 -10.37 10.23
CA PHE A 288 0.20 -11.04 9.80
C PHE A 288 0.00 -12.55 9.78
N ARG A 289 0.92 -13.22 9.09
CA ARG A 289 1.04 -14.68 9.06
C ARG A 289 1.77 -15.16 10.31
N ALA A 290 1.24 -16.17 11.00
CA ALA A 290 1.94 -16.83 12.09
C ALA A 290 1.48 -18.28 12.30
N ASP A 291 2.37 -19.11 12.83
CA ASP A 291 2.19 -20.51 13.20
C ASP A 291 2.32 -20.70 14.71
N ASN A 292 1.31 -21.29 15.34
CA ASN A 292 1.32 -21.62 16.77
C ASN A 292 1.94 -22.98 17.10
N GLY A 293 2.44 -23.69 16.09
CA GLY A 293 3.04 -25.02 16.15
C GLY A 293 2.02 -26.16 16.07
N THR A 294 0.71 -25.87 15.95
CA THR A 294 -0.35 -26.88 15.86
C THR A 294 -1.24 -26.72 14.64
N ASP A 295 -1.52 -25.49 14.23
CA ASP A 295 -2.48 -25.15 13.17
C ASP A 295 -1.80 -24.71 11.87
N GLY A 296 -0.46 -24.70 11.81
CA GLY A 296 0.27 -24.17 10.67
C GLY A 296 0.15 -22.64 10.57
N ASP A 297 0.58 -22.11 9.42
CA ASP A 297 0.58 -20.67 9.17
C ASP A 297 -0.81 -20.14 8.86
N GLU A 298 -1.33 -19.34 9.79
CA GLU A 298 -2.68 -18.81 9.73
C GLU A 298 -2.73 -17.29 9.85
N LEU A 299 -3.94 -16.71 9.78
CA LEU A 299 -4.16 -15.27 9.92
C LEU A 299 -4.20 -14.86 11.39
N TRP A 300 -3.28 -13.99 11.80
CA TRP A 300 -3.19 -13.44 13.15
C TRP A 300 -3.39 -11.93 13.16
N VAL A 301 -3.78 -11.41 14.32
CA VAL A 301 -3.94 -9.98 14.59
C VAL A 301 -3.24 -9.61 15.90
N SER A 302 -2.72 -8.39 15.97
CA SER A 302 -2.26 -7.77 17.22
C SER A 302 -2.64 -6.31 17.31
N ASP A 303 -3.08 -5.87 18.49
CA ASP A 303 -3.25 -4.46 18.84
C ASP A 303 -2.04 -3.89 19.59
N GLY A 304 -0.96 -4.66 19.75
CA GLY A 304 0.21 -4.27 20.54
C GLY A 304 0.13 -4.68 22.01
N THR A 305 -0.80 -5.55 22.37
CA THR A 305 -0.87 -6.19 23.70
C THR A 305 -0.88 -7.71 23.57
N ASP A 306 -0.48 -8.42 24.63
CA ASP A 306 -0.54 -9.89 24.66
C ASP A 306 -1.97 -10.41 24.49
N ALA A 307 -2.94 -9.78 25.16
CA ALA A 307 -4.35 -10.18 25.10
C ALA A 307 -4.96 -9.91 23.72
N GLY A 308 -4.54 -8.85 23.04
CA GLY A 308 -4.97 -8.53 21.68
C GLY A 308 -4.22 -9.28 20.59
N THR A 309 -3.21 -10.09 20.93
CA THR A 309 -2.45 -10.92 19.99
C THR A 309 -3.03 -12.32 19.90
N GLN A 310 -3.75 -12.60 18.80
CA GLN A 310 -4.51 -13.85 18.64
C GLN A 310 -4.73 -14.22 17.17
N MET A 311 -5.00 -15.50 16.93
CA MET A 311 -5.44 -16.00 15.64
C MET A 311 -6.82 -15.41 15.34
N VAL A 312 -7.00 -14.85 14.14
CA VAL A 312 -8.30 -14.36 13.66
C VAL A 312 -9.17 -15.54 13.24
N LYS A 313 -8.58 -16.48 12.50
CA LYS A 313 -9.23 -17.66 11.96
C LYS A 313 -8.20 -18.72 11.59
N ASN A 314 -8.48 -19.98 11.88
CA ASN A 314 -7.82 -21.12 11.25
C ASN A 314 -8.50 -21.36 9.89
N ILE A 315 -7.91 -20.83 8.82
CA ILE A 315 -8.46 -20.86 7.46
C ILE A 315 -8.25 -22.25 6.83
N ASN A 316 -7.12 -22.91 7.10
CA ASN A 316 -6.84 -24.27 6.65
C ASN A 316 -6.64 -25.21 7.86
N PRO A 317 -7.71 -25.82 8.39
CA PRO A 317 -7.61 -26.69 9.57
C PRO A 317 -6.75 -27.95 9.42
N THR A 318 -6.27 -28.24 8.22
CA THR A 318 -5.49 -29.44 7.89
C THR A 318 -4.05 -29.13 7.45
N GLY A 319 -3.64 -27.85 7.43
CA GLY A 319 -2.34 -27.43 6.95
C GLY A 319 -2.11 -25.94 7.20
N SER A 320 -1.37 -25.27 6.32
CA SER A 320 -1.13 -23.82 6.40
C SER A 320 -1.98 -23.07 5.38
N SER A 321 -2.55 -21.92 5.76
CA SER A 321 -3.22 -21.01 4.82
C SER A 321 -2.33 -19.97 4.16
N ASN A 322 -1.13 -19.75 4.71
CA ASN A 322 -0.09 -18.88 4.15
C ASN A 322 -0.60 -17.47 3.73
N PRO A 323 -1.25 -16.70 4.62
CA PRO A 323 -1.80 -15.39 4.26
C PRO A 323 -0.71 -14.38 3.88
N SER A 324 -0.87 -13.67 2.76
CA SER A 324 0.02 -12.56 2.35
C SER A 324 -0.67 -11.52 1.47
N ASP A 325 0.09 -10.51 1.02
CA ASP A 325 -0.36 -9.46 0.09
C ASP A 325 -1.57 -8.68 0.61
N PHE A 326 -1.48 -8.23 1.86
CA PHE A 326 -2.55 -7.51 2.55
C PHE A 326 -2.80 -6.11 1.98
N CYS A 327 -4.08 -5.74 1.80
CA CYS A 327 -4.49 -4.41 1.37
C CYS A 327 -5.81 -3.99 2.04
N GLU A 328 -5.81 -2.90 2.82
CA GLU A 328 -7.00 -2.39 3.51
C GLU A 328 -7.85 -1.55 2.57
N PHE A 329 -9.00 -2.04 2.14
CA PHE A 329 -9.89 -1.36 1.22
C PHE A 329 -11.29 -1.23 1.81
N TYR A 330 -11.74 0.01 2.03
CA TYR A 330 -13.08 0.34 2.55
C TYR A 330 -13.44 -0.33 3.89
N GLY A 331 -12.52 -0.29 4.85
CA GLY A 331 -12.73 -0.81 6.20
C GLY A 331 -12.68 -2.33 6.30
N LYS A 332 -12.14 -3.01 5.28
CA LYS A 332 -11.86 -4.44 5.27
C LYS A 332 -10.45 -4.68 4.76
N LEU A 333 -9.84 -5.77 5.19
CA LEU A 333 -8.51 -6.17 4.75
C LEU A 333 -8.64 -7.32 3.74
N TYR A 334 -8.14 -7.11 2.52
CA TYR A 334 -8.08 -8.11 1.46
C TYR A 334 -6.69 -8.73 1.41
N PHE A 335 -6.61 -10.02 1.15
CA PHE A 335 -5.35 -10.77 1.16
C PHE A 335 -5.47 -12.08 0.38
N SER A 336 -4.33 -12.74 0.19
CA SER A 336 -4.21 -14.02 -0.51
C SER A 336 -4.02 -15.15 0.50
N ALA A 337 -4.83 -16.22 0.43
CA ALA A 337 -4.72 -17.37 1.34
C ALA A 337 -5.29 -18.66 0.72
N ASP A 338 -4.89 -19.80 1.27
CA ASP A 338 -5.31 -21.15 0.85
C ASP A 338 -6.11 -21.83 1.98
N ASN A 339 -7.31 -22.36 1.69
CA ASN A 339 -8.09 -23.13 2.68
C ASN A 339 -7.87 -24.65 2.61
N GLY A 340 -6.90 -25.10 1.80
CA GLY A 340 -6.61 -26.51 1.54
C GLY A 340 -7.59 -27.20 0.58
N THR A 341 -8.63 -26.50 0.11
CA THR A 341 -9.68 -27.07 -0.76
C THR A 341 -9.79 -26.37 -2.11
N ASN A 342 -9.76 -25.04 -2.12
CA ASN A 342 -9.91 -24.19 -3.31
C ASN A 342 -8.57 -23.65 -3.83
N GLY A 343 -7.45 -24.07 -3.22
CA GLY A 343 -6.15 -23.46 -3.47
C GLY A 343 -6.08 -22.00 -3.00
N ARG A 344 -5.03 -21.31 -3.44
CA ARG A 344 -4.73 -19.92 -3.03
C ARG A 344 -5.58 -18.91 -3.81
N GLU A 345 -6.48 -18.25 -3.10
CA GLU A 345 -7.53 -17.38 -3.65
C GLU A 345 -7.60 -16.00 -2.97
N LEU A 346 -8.56 -15.15 -3.37
CA LEU A 346 -8.78 -13.83 -2.77
C LEU A 346 -9.67 -13.93 -1.52
N TRP A 347 -9.15 -13.47 -0.39
CA TRP A 347 -9.80 -13.48 0.91
C TRP A 347 -10.06 -12.06 1.43
N VAL A 348 -10.99 -11.96 2.38
CA VAL A 348 -11.31 -10.72 3.07
C VAL A 348 -11.52 -10.97 4.56
N THR A 349 -11.16 -10.00 5.40
CA THR A 349 -11.49 -9.96 6.83
C THR A 349 -11.95 -8.56 7.27
N ASP A 350 -12.85 -8.49 8.24
CA ASP A 350 -13.15 -7.27 9.01
C ASP A 350 -12.48 -7.27 10.39
N GLY A 351 -11.63 -8.27 10.65
CA GLY A 351 -10.98 -8.49 11.94
C GLY A 351 -11.66 -9.51 12.84
N THR A 352 -12.78 -10.10 12.40
CA THR A 352 -13.49 -11.15 13.13
C THR A 352 -13.41 -12.50 12.40
N ASP A 353 -13.53 -13.61 13.13
CA ASP A 353 -13.60 -14.94 12.52
C ASP A 353 -14.76 -15.07 11.52
N ALA A 354 -15.95 -14.58 11.89
CA ALA A 354 -17.15 -14.62 11.06
C ALA A 354 -17.04 -13.76 9.80
N GLY A 355 -16.35 -12.62 9.89
CA GLY A 355 -16.07 -11.74 8.76
C GLY A 355 -14.86 -12.14 7.94
N THR A 356 -14.15 -13.21 8.31
CA THR A 356 -13.00 -13.75 7.58
C THR A 356 -13.45 -14.88 6.66
N THR A 357 -13.51 -14.60 5.36
CA THR A 357 -14.08 -15.49 4.35
C THR A 357 -13.37 -15.36 3.01
N MET A 358 -13.36 -16.44 2.22
CA MET A 358 -12.98 -16.36 0.82
C MET A 358 -13.93 -15.38 0.11
N TYR A 359 -13.36 -14.32 -0.45
CA TYR A 359 -14.14 -13.31 -1.15
C TYR A 359 -14.54 -13.81 -2.54
N LYS A 360 -13.59 -14.42 -3.25
CA LYS A 360 -13.80 -14.97 -4.58
C LYS A 360 -12.86 -16.14 -4.84
N ASP A 361 -13.45 -17.24 -5.29
CA ASP A 361 -12.75 -18.32 -5.98
C ASP A 361 -12.58 -17.89 -7.45
N ILE A 362 -11.40 -17.40 -7.79
CA ILE A 362 -11.04 -16.88 -9.12
C ILE A 362 -10.62 -18.04 -10.03
N HIS A 363 -9.92 -19.06 -9.49
CA HIS A 363 -9.51 -20.25 -10.23
C HIS A 363 -10.04 -21.54 -9.59
N PRO A 364 -11.30 -21.94 -9.89
CA PRO A 364 -11.98 -23.04 -9.19
C PRO A 364 -11.35 -24.43 -9.28
N THR A 365 -10.39 -24.61 -10.19
CA THR A 365 -9.68 -25.88 -10.42
C THR A 365 -8.21 -25.84 -9.99
N GLY A 366 -7.75 -24.75 -9.36
CA GLY A 366 -6.35 -24.57 -9.02
C GLY A 366 -6.14 -23.44 -8.02
N SER A 367 -5.18 -22.57 -8.27
CA SER A 367 -4.93 -21.37 -7.45
C SER A 367 -4.81 -20.14 -8.32
N SER A 368 -5.45 -19.05 -7.92
CA SER A 368 -5.35 -17.76 -8.61
C SER A 368 -4.16 -16.92 -8.16
N ASN A 369 -3.54 -17.25 -7.03
CA ASN A 369 -2.36 -16.58 -6.48
C ASN A 369 -2.44 -15.03 -6.50
N PRO A 370 -3.46 -14.40 -5.88
CA PRO A 370 -3.55 -12.95 -5.81
C PRO A 370 -2.30 -12.34 -5.17
N SER A 371 -1.76 -11.29 -5.77
CA SER A 371 -0.55 -10.60 -5.30
C SER A 371 -0.49 -9.16 -5.82
N LEU A 372 0.45 -8.36 -5.30
CA LEU A 372 0.68 -6.98 -5.73
C LEU A 372 -0.59 -6.10 -5.60
N MET A 373 -1.32 -6.23 -4.50
CA MET A 373 -2.57 -5.50 -4.32
C MET A 373 -2.33 -4.00 -4.12
N VAL A 374 -2.93 -3.17 -4.96
CA VAL A 374 -2.84 -1.70 -4.87
C VAL A 374 -4.20 -1.05 -5.03
N GLN A 375 -4.41 0.07 -4.36
CA GLN A 375 -5.64 0.84 -4.51
C GLN A 375 -5.46 2.02 -5.43
N ASN A 376 -6.48 2.24 -6.25
CA ASN A 376 -6.58 3.44 -7.04
C ASN A 376 -8.03 3.79 -7.32
N ASN A 377 -8.39 5.05 -7.07
CA ASN A 377 -9.69 5.60 -7.46
C ASN A 377 -10.88 4.70 -7.07
N ASN A 378 -10.98 4.37 -5.77
CA ASN A 378 -12.07 3.58 -5.20
C ASN A 378 -12.17 2.14 -5.74
N ARG A 379 -11.06 1.60 -6.22
CA ARG A 379 -10.92 0.23 -6.72
C ARG A 379 -9.65 -0.40 -6.20
N LEU A 380 -9.65 -1.72 -6.12
CA LEU A 380 -8.47 -2.52 -5.83
C LEU A 380 -8.01 -3.19 -7.12
N TYR A 381 -6.72 -3.13 -7.39
CA TYR A 381 -6.06 -3.76 -8.52
C TYR A 381 -5.03 -4.75 -8.02
N PHE A 382 -4.92 -5.90 -8.67
CA PHE A 382 -4.00 -6.95 -8.24
C PHE A 382 -3.65 -7.89 -9.39
N LYS A 383 -2.56 -8.62 -9.25
CA LYS A 383 -2.18 -9.70 -10.16
C LYS A 383 -2.82 -11.00 -9.68
N ALA A 384 -3.48 -11.75 -10.56
CA ALA A 384 -3.98 -13.11 -10.29
C ALA A 384 -4.11 -13.91 -11.60
N GLN A 385 -4.51 -15.17 -11.54
CA GLN A 385 -4.71 -16.03 -12.71
C GLN A 385 -6.06 -16.78 -12.66
N GLU A 386 -6.73 -16.94 -13.80
CA GLU A 386 -7.97 -17.76 -13.91
C GLU A 386 -7.68 -19.22 -14.31
N THR A 387 -6.47 -19.47 -14.82
CA THR A 387 -5.94 -20.79 -15.22
C THR A 387 -4.45 -20.84 -14.91
N ASP A 388 -3.86 -22.02 -14.83
CA ASP A 388 -2.43 -22.15 -14.54
C ASP A 388 -1.55 -21.37 -15.54
N ASN A 389 -0.55 -20.65 -15.00
CA ASN A 389 0.42 -19.86 -15.75
C ASN A 389 -0.21 -18.74 -16.60
N ASN A 390 -1.29 -18.12 -16.13
CA ASN A 390 -2.04 -17.09 -16.83
C ASN A 390 -2.24 -15.84 -15.95
N TYR A 391 -1.16 -15.14 -15.59
CA TYR A 391 -1.23 -13.98 -14.73
C TYR A 391 -1.69 -12.73 -15.47
N GLN A 392 -2.80 -12.18 -15.01
CA GLN A 392 -3.48 -11.00 -15.56
C GLN A 392 -3.65 -9.93 -14.48
N LEU A 393 -3.92 -8.70 -14.92
CA LEU A 393 -4.33 -7.62 -14.03
C LEU A 393 -5.82 -7.78 -13.74
N PHE A 394 -6.19 -7.84 -12.46
CA PHE A 394 -7.56 -7.90 -12.00
C PHE A 394 -7.99 -6.57 -11.40
N GLU A 395 -9.29 -6.29 -11.51
CA GLU A 395 -9.94 -5.19 -10.81
C GLU A 395 -11.05 -5.71 -9.93
N PHE A 396 -11.10 -5.13 -8.74
CA PHE A 396 -12.16 -5.30 -7.77
C PHE A 396 -12.80 -3.95 -7.44
N GLN A 397 -14.14 -3.91 -7.47
CA GLN A 397 -14.94 -2.75 -7.08
C GLN A 397 -15.96 -3.14 -6.01
N LEU A 398 -15.98 -2.41 -4.89
CA LEU A 398 -17.07 -2.46 -3.93
C LEU A 398 -18.27 -1.67 -4.44
N ALA A 399 -19.37 -2.35 -4.72
CA ALA A 399 -20.70 -1.75 -4.90
C ALA A 399 -21.75 -2.63 -4.21
N PRO A 400 -22.82 -2.05 -3.62
CA PRO A 400 -23.87 -2.84 -2.99
C PRO A 400 -24.43 -3.89 -3.96
N GLY A 401 -24.37 -5.17 -3.58
CA GLY A 401 -24.81 -6.31 -4.40
C GLY A 401 -23.85 -6.73 -5.51
N SER A 402 -22.63 -6.19 -5.57
CA SER A 402 -21.63 -6.51 -6.60
C SER A 402 -20.46 -7.28 -6.02
N THR A 403 -20.22 -8.49 -6.53
CA THR A 403 -18.98 -9.27 -6.32
C THR A 403 -18.01 -9.07 -7.48
N TYR A 404 -17.89 -7.83 -7.97
CA TYR A 404 -17.17 -7.53 -9.20
C TYR A 404 -15.67 -7.77 -9.03
N VAL A 405 -15.19 -8.92 -9.47
CA VAL A 405 -13.78 -9.24 -9.66
C VAL A 405 -13.64 -9.74 -11.08
N LYS A 406 -12.84 -9.06 -11.91
CA LYS A 406 -12.57 -9.53 -13.28
C LYS A 406 -11.13 -9.29 -13.68
N ALA A 407 -10.64 -10.13 -14.59
CA ALA A 407 -9.47 -9.82 -15.38
C ALA A 407 -9.76 -8.59 -16.28
N ILE A 408 -8.78 -7.71 -16.36
CA ILE A 408 -8.73 -6.56 -17.23
C ILE A 408 -7.66 -6.79 -18.29
N THR A 409 -8.07 -6.58 -19.53
CA THR A 409 -7.24 -6.83 -20.70
C THR A 409 -7.39 -5.67 -21.69
N PRO A 410 -6.28 -5.05 -22.14
CA PRO A 410 -6.29 -4.08 -23.23
C PRO A 410 -6.88 -4.68 -24.50
N ALA A 411 -7.58 -3.86 -25.30
CA ALA A 411 -8.25 -4.33 -26.52
C ALA A 411 -7.29 -4.94 -27.57
N ASN A 412 -6.00 -4.59 -27.53
CA ASN A 412 -4.96 -5.08 -28.42
C ASN A 412 -4.14 -6.24 -27.85
N ALA A 413 -4.56 -6.85 -26.73
CA ALA A 413 -3.86 -7.98 -26.16
C ALA A 413 -3.95 -9.23 -27.05
N THR A 414 -2.81 -9.86 -27.30
CA THR A 414 -2.70 -11.14 -28.03
C THR A 414 -2.09 -12.25 -27.17
N LYS A 415 -1.53 -11.92 -26.02
CA LYS A 415 -0.95 -12.87 -25.06
C LYS A 415 -1.88 -13.14 -23.90
N THR A 416 -1.86 -14.38 -23.42
CA THR A 416 -2.69 -14.84 -22.30
C THR A 416 -2.06 -14.54 -20.95
N ASN A 417 -0.74 -14.69 -20.79
CA ASN A 417 -0.01 -14.43 -19.53
C ASN A 417 0.83 -13.13 -19.56
N PRO A 418 0.21 -11.95 -19.55
CA PRO A 418 0.89 -10.67 -19.74
C PRO A 418 1.74 -10.25 -18.55
N LEU A 419 1.35 -10.54 -17.30
CA LEU A 419 2.09 -10.05 -16.12
C LEU A 419 3.21 -11.00 -15.68
N GLY A 420 3.15 -12.29 -16.09
CA GLY A 420 4.14 -13.29 -15.72
C GLY A 420 4.36 -13.43 -14.20
N ASN A 421 5.50 -14.02 -13.82
CA ASN A 421 5.83 -14.22 -12.41
C ASN A 421 6.41 -12.96 -11.75
N THR A 422 7.09 -12.10 -12.50
CA THR A 422 7.87 -10.95 -12.00
C THR A 422 7.19 -9.59 -12.19
N GLY A 423 5.91 -9.57 -12.57
CA GLY A 423 5.16 -8.33 -12.80
C GLY A 423 5.30 -7.33 -11.64
N GLN A 424 5.35 -6.04 -11.98
CA GLN A 424 5.45 -4.92 -11.05
C GLN A 424 4.18 -4.10 -11.16
N LEU A 425 3.67 -3.60 -10.04
CA LEU A 425 2.46 -2.79 -10.00
C LEU A 425 2.65 -1.61 -9.05
N ALA A 426 2.41 -0.41 -9.55
CA ALA A 426 2.41 0.82 -8.76
C ALA A 426 1.14 1.62 -9.07
N SER A 427 0.69 2.42 -8.12
CA SER A 427 -0.50 3.25 -8.28
C SER A 427 -0.21 4.69 -7.90
N SER A 428 -0.88 5.62 -8.57
CA SER A 428 -0.87 7.03 -8.20
C SER A 428 -2.31 7.50 -8.03
N ASN A 429 -2.69 7.74 -6.77
CA ASN A 429 -4.04 8.24 -6.45
C ASN A 429 -4.28 9.68 -6.94
N SER A 430 -3.21 10.48 -7.09
CA SER A 430 -3.32 11.88 -7.51
C SER A 430 -3.74 12.02 -8.97
N ASN A 431 -3.21 11.18 -9.86
CA ASN A 431 -3.57 11.17 -11.28
C ASN A 431 -4.48 10.00 -11.68
N LYS A 432 -4.86 9.13 -10.73
CA LYS A 432 -5.78 8.01 -10.93
C LYS A 432 -5.31 6.99 -11.97
N THR A 433 -4.00 6.75 -11.98
CA THR A 433 -3.36 5.84 -12.93
C THR A 433 -2.65 4.70 -12.20
N ILE A 434 -2.74 3.51 -12.79
CA ILE A 434 -1.96 2.33 -12.45
C ILE A 434 -0.82 2.18 -13.45
N TYR A 435 0.38 1.89 -12.96
CA TYR A 435 1.61 1.68 -13.71
C TYR A 435 2.06 0.25 -13.50
N TYR A 436 2.39 -0.46 -14.58
CA TYR A 436 2.80 -1.85 -14.46
C TYR A 436 3.63 -2.34 -15.62
N SER A 437 4.36 -3.42 -15.36
CA SER A 437 5.10 -4.17 -16.37
C SER A 437 4.21 -5.26 -16.94
N ALA A 438 4.05 -5.32 -18.26
CA ALA A 438 3.28 -6.37 -18.91
C ALA A 438 3.68 -6.64 -20.36
N ASN A 439 3.47 -7.88 -20.78
CA ASN A 439 3.68 -8.40 -22.13
C ASN A 439 2.36 -8.80 -22.77
N TYR A 440 1.52 -7.83 -23.10
CA TYR A 440 0.19 -8.10 -23.68
C TYR A 440 0.22 -8.45 -25.17
N ASN A 441 1.27 -8.08 -25.90
CA ASN A 441 1.29 -8.26 -27.35
C ASN A 441 2.71 -8.61 -27.87
N SER A 442 2.96 -8.47 -29.18
CA SER A 442 4.23 -8.83 -29.80
C SER A 442 5.40 -7.89 -29.47
N ILE A 443 5.16 -6.75 -28.82
CA ILE A 443 6.20 -5.76 -28.50
C ILE A 443 7.09 -6.19 -27.33
N GLY A 444 6.69 -7.17 -26.51
CA GLY A 444 7.48 -7.60 -25.37
C GLY A 444 6.98 -7.08 -24.01
N GLN A 445 7.76 -7.31 -22.97
CA GLN A 445 7.48 -6.84 -21.60
C GLN A 445 7.82 -5.35 -21.47
N GLU A 446 6.77 -4.52 -21.53
CA GLU A 446 6.85 -3.07 -21.63
C GLU A 446 6.16 -2.36 -20.47
N VAL A 447 6.26 -1.02 -20.45
CA VAL A 447 5.54 -0.20 -19.49
C VAL A 447 4.11 0.00 -19.96
N TRP A 448 3.17 -0.36 -19.11
CA TRP A 448 1.75 -0.15 -19.31
C TRP A 448 1.19 0.81 -18.29
N THR A 449 0.23 1.60 -18.76
CA THR A 449 -0.59 2.46 -17.92
C THR A 449 -2.04 2.11 -18.11
N MET A 450 -2.78 2.13 -17.02
CA MET A 450 -4.23 2.08 -17.05
C MET A 450 -4.77 3.23 -16.21
N SER A 451 -5.59 4.05 -16.84
CA SER A 451 -6.36 5.08 -16.16
C SER A 451 -7.83 4.81 -16.40
N ASN A 452 -8.63 4.91 -15.36
CA ASN A 452 -10.05 5.12 -15.56
C ASN A 452 -10.22 6.55 -16.08
N PRO A 453 -11.09 6.81 -17.06
CA PRO A 453 -11.40 8.17 -17.43
C PRO A 453 -11.77 8.92 -16.14
N VAL A 454 -11.12 10.06 -15.93
CA VAL A 454 -11.63 11.04 -14.99
C VAL A 454 -12.98 11.40 -15.58
N GLY A 455 -14.04 10.74 -15.11
CA GLY A 455 -15.36 11.34 -15.20
C GLY A 455 -15.12 12.74 -14.70
N VAL A 456 -15.31 13.73 -15.59
CA VAL A 456 -15.35 15.15 -15.22
C VAL A 456 -15.97 15.14 -13.85
N SER A 457 -15.17 15.56 -12.86
CA SER A 457 -15.51 15.60 -11.44
C SER A 457 -17.01 15.61 -11.34
N VAL A 458 -17.64 14.61 -10.70
CA VAL A 458 -19.06 14.73 -10.39
C VAL A 458 -19.17 16.12 -9.81
N THR A 459 -19.85 17.00 -10.54
CA THR A 459 -19.99 18.40 -10.20
C THR A 459 -20.71 18.32 -8.88
N SER A 460 -19.93 18.36 -7.78
CA SER A 460 -20.34 18.08 -6.40
C SER A 460 -21.59 17.20 -6.34
N ILE A 461 -21.55 15.84 -6.28
CA ILE A 461 -22.77 14.96 -6.35
C ILE A 461 -23.96 15.80 -5.94
N SER A 462 -24.65 16.37 -6.94
CA SER A 462 -25.84 17.11 -6.65
C SER A 462 -26.74 15.95 -6.33
N LEU A 463 -26.77 15.56 -5.06
CA LEU A 463 -27.77 14.67 -4.56
C LEU A 463 -29.04 15.30 -5.14
N PRO A 464 -29.81 14.60 -5.98
CA PRO A 464 -30.99 15.21 -6.61
C PRO A 464 -31.98 15.71 -5.54
N VAL A 465 -31.71 15.38 -4.28
CA VAL A 465 -32.41 15.79 -3.07
C VAL A 465 -31.39 16.17 -2.00
N SER A 466 -31.37 17.43 -1.55
CA SER A 466 -30.93 17.78 -0.20
C SER A 466 -32.14 17.79 0.73
N PHE A 467 -31.94 17.55 2.02
CA PHE A 467 -32.97 17.80 3.00
C PHE A 467 -32.44 18.51 4.24
N SER A 468 -33.31 19.33 4.82
CA SER A 468 -33.09 20.06 6.07
C SER A 468 -34.13 19.63 7.11
N LEU A 469 -33.70 19.65 8.36
CA LEU A 469 -34.56 19.42 9.52
C LEU A 469 -34.54 20.70 10.33
N TYR A 470 -35.67 21.39 10.42
CA TYR A 470 -35.75 22.66 11.15
C TYR A 470 -37.09 22.83 11.89
N PRO A 471 -37.09 23.49 13.06
CA PRO A 471 -35.89 23.91 13.80
C PRO A 471 -35.08 22.69 14.27
N ASN A 472 -33.78 22.88 14.45
CA ASN A 472 -32.88 21.88 15.01
C ASN A 472 -31.74 22.62 15.72
N PRO A 473 -31.70 22.66 17.07
CA PRO A 473 -32.50 21.87 18.02
C PRO A 473 -34.04 22.12 18.00
N ASN A 474 -34.83 21.18 18.51
CA ASN A 474 -36.31 21.24 18.55
C ASN A 474 -36.91 20.63 19.83
N LYS A 475 -38.22 20.84 20.07
CA LYS A 475 -38.94 20.30 21.26
C LYS A 475 -39.72 19.01 20.96
N GLY A 476 -39.12 18.09 20.22
CA GLY A 476 -39.74 16.83 19.79
C GLY A 476 -40.63 16.97 18.54
N THR A 477 -40.58 18.10 17.84
CA THR A 477 -41.27 18.29 16.55
C THR A 477 -40.41 19.16 15.63
N PHE A 478 -40.17 18.70 14.41
CA PHE A 478 -39.42 19.42 13.40
C PHE A 478 -40.01 19.22 12.01
N THR A 479 -39.70 20.12 11.10
CA THR A 479 -40.06 20.02 9.70
C THR A 479 -38.92 19.38 8.93
N LEU A 480 -39.23 18.30 8.22
CA LEU A 480 -38.40 17.77 7.16
C LEU A 480 -38.75 18.50 5.87
N GLN A 481 -37.78 19.19 5.29
CA GLN A 481 -37.90 19.84 3.97
C GLN A 481 -36.89 19.23 3.00
N MET A 482 -37.38 18.77 1.86
CA MET A 482 -36.58 18.30 0.73
C MET A 482 -36.52 19.37 -0.37
N ASP A 483 -35.30 19.71 -0.79
CA ASP A 483 -35.10 20.65 -1.89
C ASP A 483 -34.95 19.90 -3.21
N ASN A 484 -35.61 20.40 -4.27
CA ASN A 484 -35.52 19.90 -5.64
C ASN A 484 -35.82 18.40 -5.89
N ALA A 485 -36.49 17.69 -4.97
CA ALA A 485 -36.87 16.29 -5.13
C ALA A 485 -38.19 16.06 -5.90
N ASN A 486 -38.19 15.22 -6.93
CA ASN A 486 -39.39 14.48 -7.36
C ASN A 486 -39.21 13.04 -6.86
N PHE A 487 -40.09 12.54 -5.99
CA PHE A 487 -40.00 11.18 -5.45
C PHE A 487 -41.36 10.49 -5.46
N THR A 488 -41.37 9.19 -5.78
CA THR A 488 -42.56 8.32 -5.72
C THR A 488 -42.67 7.59 -4.38
N THR A 489 -41.53 7.27 -3.74
CA THR A 489 -41.48 6.67 -2.40
C THR A 489 -40.35 7.30 -1.60
N ALA A 490 -40.63 7.68 -0.35
CA ALA A 490 -39.63 8.15 0.61
C ALA A 490 -40.01 7.69 2.02
N SER A 491 -39.03 7.37 2.86
CA SER A 491 -39.23 6.94 4.24
C SER A 491 -38.17 7.56 5.14
N LEU A 492 -38.60 8.13 6.25
CA LEU A 492 -37.75 8.60 7.34
C LEU A 492 -37.66 7.52 8.42
N MET A 493 -36.44 7.23 8.85
CA MET A 493 -36.13 6.39 10.02
C MET A 493 -35.30 7.23 10.99
N VAL A 494 -35.57 7.16 12.29
CA VAL A 494 -34.79 7.86 13.30
C VAL A 494 -34.25 6.86 14.30
N TYR A 495 -32.96 6.97 14.61
CA TYR A 495 -32.24 6.10 15.51
C TYR A 495 -31.70 6.87 16.71
N ASP A 496 -31.60 6.24 17.87
CA ASP A 496 -30.85 6.79 19.00
C ASP A 496 -29.31 6.63 18.80
N VAL A 497 -28.52 7.17 19.72
CA VAL A 497 -27.04 7.13 19.65
C VAL A 497 -26.43 5.73 19.74
N VAL A 498 -27.20 4.72 20.19
CA VAL A 498 -26.76 3.32 20.22
C VAL A 498 -27.25 2.53 19.00
N GLY A 499 -27.90 3.20 18.04
CA GLY A 499 -28.33 2.62 16.77
C GLY A 499 -29.70 1.92 16.81
N LYS A 500 -30.47 2.07 17.89
CA LYS A 500 -31.83 1.51 17.98
C LYS A 500 -32.81 2.40 17.22
N LEU A 501 -33.65 1.80 16.38
CA LEU A 501 -34.72 2.49 15.65
C LEU A 501 -35.81 2.95 16.64
N VAL A 502 -36.08 4.26 16.67
CA VAL A 502 -37.05 4.89 17.59
C VAL A 502 -38.24 5.53 16.87
N HIS A 503 -38.15 5.78 15.56
CA HIS A 503 -39.26 6.28 14.75
C HIS A 503 -39.11 5.84 13.29
N GLN A 504 -40.21 5.52 12.62
CA GLN A 504 -40.23 5.28 11.18
C GLN A 504 -41.53 5.77 10.57
N GLN A 505 -41.44 6.51 9.46
CA GLN A 505 -42.60 7.11 8.81
C GLN A 505 -42.38 7.28 7.31
N ALA A 506 -43.40 6.98 6.52
CA ALA A 506 -43.41 7.29 5.08
C ALA A 506 -43.52 8.81 4.86
N ILE A 507 -42.71 9.33 3.94
CA ILE A 507 -42.72 10.73 3.56
C ILE A 507 -43.54 10.91 2.29
N THR A 508 -44.57 11.74 2.37
CA THR A 508 -45.58 11.90 1.31
C THR A 508 -45.55 13.27 0.63
N SER A 509 -44.79 14.21 1.19
CA SER A 509 -44.69 15.58 0.68
C SER A 509 -43.27 16.13 0.82
N ARG A 510 -42.92 17.11 -0.03
CA ARG A 510 -41.62 17.81 0.02
C ARG A 510 -41.33 18.47 1.35
N THR A 511 -42.38 18.92 2.02
CA THR A 511 -42.32 19.47 3.37
C THR A 511 -43.29 18.68 4.22
N GLN A 512 -42.79 18.09 5.31
CA GLN A 512 -43.62 17.30 6.23
C GLN A 512 -43.15 17.51 7.66
N THR A 513 -44.10 17.80 8.54
CA THR A 513 -43.85 17.89 9.97
C THR A 513 -43.76 16.49 10.57
N ILE A 514 -42.71 16.27 11.35
CA ILE A 514 -42.41 15.03 12.04
C ILE A 514 -42.44 15.32 13.55
N ALA A 515 -43.22 14.52 14.28
CA ALA A 515 -43.25 14.55 15.74
C ALA A 515 -42.55 13.30 16.27
N LEU A 516 -41.48 13.50 17.05
CA LEU A 516 -40.77 12.45 17.75
C LEU A 516 -41.20 12.46 19.22
N GLN A 517 -41.91 11.41 19.65
CA GLN A 517 -42.25 11.20 21.06
C GLN A 517 -41.05 10.59 21.81
N GLN A 518 -39.92 11.30 21.79
CA GLN A 518 -38.66 10.84 22.37
C GLN A 518 -38.14 11.86 23.39
N PRO A 519 -37.41 11.42 24.44
CA PRO A 519 -36.78 12.32 25.41
C PRO A 519 -35.78 13.30 24.78
N ALA A 520 -35.37 14.32 25.56
CA ALA A 520 -34.28 15.19 25.17
C ALA A 520 -32.99 14.39 24.92
N GLY A 521 -32.30 14.68 23.82
CA GLY A 521 -31.16 13.91 23.38
C GLY A 521 -30.81 14.11 21.90
N ILE A 522 -29.75 13.41 21.48
CA ILE A 522 -29.27 13.40 20.10
C ILE A 522 -29.76 12.13 19.40
N TYR A 523 -30.27 12.31 18.18
CA TYR A 523 -30.79 11.25 17.33
C TYR A 523 -30.22 11.36 15.92
N MET A 524 -30.20 10.25 15.19
CA MET A 524 -29.80 10.19 13.78
C MET A 524 -31.02 9.92 12.91
N ALA A 525 -31.39 10.91 12.10
CA ALA A 525 -32.43 10.80 11.09
C ALA A 525 -31.84 10.30 9.76
N LYS A 526 -32.34 9.17 9.26
CA LYS A 526 -32.01 8.54 7.99
C LYS A 526 -33.21 8.65 7.05
N LEU A 527 -33.08 9.44 6.00
CA LEU A 527 -34.06 9.57 4.94
C LEU A 527 -33.68 8.65 3.77
N GLN A 528 -34.59 7.75 3.39
CA GLN A 528 -34.45 6.86 2.25
C GLN A 528 -35.40 7.28 1.14
N ILE A 529 -34.89 7.41 -0.09
CA ILE A 529 -35.65 7.79 -1.29
C ILE A 529 -35.22 6.85 -2.42
N GLY A 530 -36.07 5.88 -2.78
CA GLY A 530 -35.63 4.76 -3.63
C GLY A 530 -34.40 4.04 -3.03
N ASP A 531 -33.31 3.96 -3.79
CA ASP A 531 -32.03 3.37 -3.36
C ASP A 531 -31.09 4.39 -2.68
N ALA A 532 -31.45 5.68 -2.65
CA ALA A 532 -30.64 6.73 -2.04
C ALA A 532 -30.91 6.84 -0.52
N VAL A 533 -29.84 7.05 0.24
CA VAL A 533 -29.88 7.18 1.71
C VAL A 533 -29.13 8.44 2.14
N LEU A 534 -29.78 9.28 2.95
CA LEU A 534 -29.23 10.53 3.47
C LEU A 534 -29.40 10.58 5.00
N THR A 535 -28.41 11.11 5.71
CA THR A 535 -28.46 11.20 7.18
C THR A 535 -28.26 12.63 7.69
N ARG A 536 -28.96 12.96 8.79
CA ARG A 536 -28.83 14.23 9.52
C ARG A 536 -28.99 13.97 11.03
N GLN A 537 -28.29 14.76 11.84
CA GLN A 537 -28.49 14.79 13.27
C GLN A 537 -29.78 15.53 13.62
N VAL A 538 -30.53 15.06 14.61
CA VAL A 538 -31.66 15.73 15.23
C VAL A 538 -31.38 15.89 16.71
N VAL A 539 -31.56 17.09 17.24
CA VAL A 539 -31.39 17.40 18.66
C VAL A 539 -32.75 17.76 19.23
N ILE A 540 -33.21 16.99 20.23
CA ILE A 540 -34.40 17.28 21.02
C ILE A 540 -33.96 17.92 22.34
N GLU A 541 -34.51 19.09 22.67
CA GLU A 541 -34.29 19.83 23.93
C GLU A 541 -35.45 19.68 24.91
#